data_AF-A0A926YQQ2-F1
#
_entry.id   AF-A0A926YQQ2-F1
#
_cell.length_a   1.000
_cell.length_b   1.000
_cell.length_c   1.000
_cell.angle_alpha   90.00
_cell.angle_beta   90.00
_cell.angle_gamma   90.00
#
_symmetry.space_group_name_H-M   'P 1'
#
loop_
_entity.id
_entity.type
_entity.pdbx_description
1 polymer ?
#
loop_
_entity_poly.entity_id
_entity_poly.type
_entity_poly.pdbx_seq_one_letter_code
_entity_poly.pdbx_strand_id
1 'polypeptide(L)'
;MRAIEVTGTIDAEGNLLLDAPIQAAASSRVRVILLFSEPAEETDDSDDTPVEEIKASLQQALQQAKSGDRIPLSEMWDGTDLE
;
A
#
# COMPACT_ATOMS: atom_id res chain seq x y z
N MET A 1 -28.49 11.04 -8.86
CA MET A 1 -27.33 10.83 -9.75
C MET A 1 -26.79 9.43 -9.47
N ARG A 2 -26.42 8.66 -10.50
CA ARG A 2 -25.85 7.30 -10.37
C ARG A 2 -24.45 7.31 -10.97
N ALA A 3 -23.47 6.85 -10.21
CA ALA A 3 -22.10 6.65 -10.69
C ALA A 3 -21.94 5.20 -11.18
N ILE A 4 -21.19 5.02 -12.26
CA ILE A 4 -20.78 3.71 -12.77
C ILE A 4 -19.27 3.79 -12.92
N GLU A 5 -18.56 2.88 -12.28
CA GLU A 5 -17.11 2.74 -12.39
C GLU A 5 -16.80 1.72 -13.48
N VAL A 6 -15.98 2.11 -14.46
CA VAL A 6 -15.51 1.26 -15.54
C VAL A 6 -14.04 1.62 -15.79
N THR A 7 -13.21 0.62 -16.02
CA THR A 7 -11.82 0.82 -16.39
C THR A 7 -11.69 1.20 -17.87
N GLY A 8 -10.72 2.05 -18.14
CA GLY A 8 -10.41 2.48 -19.49
C GLY A 8 -9.01 3.05 -19.54
N THR A 9 -8.47 3.10 -20.75
CA THR A 9 -7.13 3.60 -21.03
C THR A 9 -7.23 4.90 -21.81
N ILE A 10 -6.34 5.86 -21.52
CA ILE A 10 -6.17 7.06 -22.32
C ILE A 10 -5.13 6.76 -23.40
N ASP A 11 -5.51 6.92 -24.68
CA ASP A 11 -4.57 6.75 -25.79
C ASP A 11 -3.59 7.92 -25.93
N ALA A 12 -2.65 7.81 -26.88
CA ALA A 12 -1.65 8.84 -27.13
C ALA A 12 -2.24 10.16 -27.67
N GLU A 13 -3.47 10.14 -28.17
CA GLU A 13 -4.19 11.31 -28.69
C GLU A 13 -5.08 11.95 -27.60
N GLY A 14 -5.17 11.33 -26.42
CA GLY A 14 -5.94 11.81 -25.28
C GLY A 14 -7.40 11.34 -25.27
N ASN A 15 -7.78 10.36 -26.08
CA ASN A 15 -9.12 9.77 -26.06
C ASN A 15 -9.23 8.71 -24.96
N LEU A 16 -10.38 8.68 -24.27
CA LEU A 16 -10.71 7.62 -23.32
C LEU A 16 -11.31 6.42 -24.06
N LEU A 17 -10.58 5.31 -24.07
CA LEU A 17 -11.06 4.02 -24.54
C LEU A 17 -11.52 3.21 -23.33
N LEU A 18 -12.78 2.80 -23.32
CA LEU A 18 -13.33 1.96 -22.27
C LEU A 18 -13.07 0.49 -22.60
N ASP A 19 -12.65 -0.30 -21.61
CA ASP A 19 -12.42 -1.74 -21.80
C ASP A 19 -13.74 -2.48 -22.09
N ALA A 20 -14.84 -1.93 -21.58
CA ALA A 20 -16.18 -2.46 -21.76
C ALA A 20 -17.21 -1.33 -21.99
N PRO A 21 -18.29 -1.61 -22.74
CA PRO A 21 -19.36 -0.63 -22.97
C PRO A 21 -20.12 -0.33 -21.67
N ILE A 22 -20.43 0.95 -21.44
CA ILE A 22 -21.27 1.38 -20.33
C ILE A 22 -22.70 0.93 -20.60
N GLN A 23 -23.21 0.02 -19.78
CA GLN A 23 -24.61 -0.43 -19.84
C GLN A 23 -25.53 0.64 -19.26
N ALA A 24 -25.76 1.71 -20.03
CA ALA A 24 -26.76 2.72 -19.72
C ALA A 24 -28.11 2.32 -20.33
N ALA A 25 -29.18 2.48 -19.55
CA ALA A 25 -30.55 2.14 -20.00
C ALA A 25 -31.07 3.06 -21.12
N ALA A 26 -30.44 4.23 -21.33
CA ALA A 26 -30.82 5.19 -22.36
C ALA A 26 -29.63 6.07 -22.78
N SER A 27 -29.58 6.44 -24.06
CA SER A 27 -28.65 7.43 -24.59
C SER A 27 -28.90 8.78 -23.92
N SER A 28 -27.92 9.25 -23.15
CA SER A 28 -28.03 10.49 -22.37
C SER A 28 -26.67 11.14 -22.19
N ARG A 29 -26.67 12.43 -21.84
CA ARG A 29 -25.44 13.17 -21.53
C ARG A 29 -24.95 12.78 -20.13
N VAL A 30 -23.69 12.36 -20.03
CA VAL A 30 -23.04 11.98 -18.78
C VAL A 30 -21.89 12.91 -18.42
N ARG A 31 -21.48 12.90 -17.15
CA ARG A 31 -20.26 13.54 -16.65
C ARG A 31 -19.26 12.43 -16.35
N VAL A 32 -18.03 12.57 -16.83
CA VAL A 32 -16.94 11.59 -16.63
C VAL A 32 -15.96 12.16 -15.62
N ILE A 33 -15.51 11.32 -14.69
CA ILE A 33 -14.41 11.62 -13.75
C ILE A 33 -13.31 10.62 -14.06
N LEU A 34 -12.10 11.11 -14.31
CA LEU A 34 -10.92 10.28 -14.55
C LEU A 34 -10.14 10.16 -13.24
N LEU A 35 -9.87 8.93 -12.81
CA LEU A 35 -9.05 8.65 -11.65
C LEU A 35 -7.73 8.07 -12.12
N PHE A 36 -6.64 8.80 -11.91
CA PHE A 36 -5.29 8.30 -12.17
C PHE A 36 -4.81 7.65 -10.89
N SER A 37 -4.32 6.41 -10.97
CA SER A 37 -3.50 5.88 -9.90
C SER A 37 -2.21 6.69 -9.92
N GLU A 38 -2.01 7.52 -8.91
CA GLU A 38 -0.67 8.03 -8.65
C GLU A 38 0.22 6.79 -8.54
N PRO A 39 1.39 6.74 -9.24
CA PRO A 39 2.40 5.79 -8.82
C PRO A 39 2.54 6.01 -7.31
N ALA A 40 2.68 4.94 -6.53
CA ALA A 40 3.12 5.12 -5.16
C ALA A 40 4.38 5.98 -5.28
N GLU A 41 4.26 7.28 -4.99
CA GLU A 41 5.41 8.04 -4.58
C GLU A 41 5.91 7.16 -3.46
N GLU A 42 7.11 6.60 -3.65
CA GLU A 42 7.90 6.17 -2.51
C GLU A 42 7.93 7.43 -1.67
N THR A 43 6.97 7.54 -0.75
CA THR A 43 6.96 8.53 0.29
C THR A 43 8.21 8.14 1.03
N ASP A 44 9.32 8.75 0.61
CA ASP A 44 10.54 8.90 1.37
C ASP A 44 10.12 9.78 2.56
N ASP A 45 9.23 9.24 3.40
CA ASP A 45 9.03 9.71 4.74
C ASP A 45 10.40 9.47 5.34
N SER A 46 11.20 10.54 5.41
CA SER A 46 12.56 10.51 5.95
C SER A 46 12.63 10.02 7.41
N ASP A 47 11.49 9.70 8.01
CA ASP A 47 11.29 9.08 9.32
C ASP A 47 11.13 7.54 9.24
N ASP A 48 10.93 6.98 8.04
CA ASP A 48 10.86 5.54 7.83
C ASP A 48 12.26 4.92 7.87
N THR A 49 12.40 3.91 8.72
CA THR A 49 13.63 3.13 8.80
C THR A 49 13.82 2.37 7.48
N PRO A 50 15.00 2.51 6.81
CA PRO A 50 15.20 1.89 5.51
C PRO A 50 15.04 0.37 5.59
N VAL A 51 14.48 -0.21 4.53
CA VAL A 51 14.17 -1.64 4.46
C VAL A 51 15.42 -2.51 4.71
N GLU A 52 16.59 -2.04 4.31
CA GLU A 52 17.90 -2.62 4.54
C GLU A 52 18.22 -2.76 6.04
N GLU A 53 17.92 -1.74 6.83
CA GLU A 53 18.14 -1.72 8.28
C GLU A 53 17.16 -2.67 8.98
N ILE A 54 15.89 -2.67 8.56
CA ILE A 54 14.90 -3.65 9.05
C ILE A 54 15.34 -5.08 8.75
N LYS A 55 15.82 -5.36 7.53
CA LYS A 55 16.32 -6.69 7.15
C LYS A 55 17.52 -7.11 8.00
N ALA A 56 18.48 -6.21 8.22
CA ALA A 56 19.66 -6.49 9.03
C ALA A 56 19.28 -6.79 10.48
N SER A 57 18.39 -5.98 11.06
CA SER A 57 17.85 -6.18 12.42
C SER A 57 17.14 -7.52 12.56
N LEU A 58 16.28 -7.89 11.61
CA LEU A 58 15.57 -9.17 11.60
C LEU A 58 16.52 -10.37 11.47
N GLN A 59 17.55 -10.26 10.62
CA GLN A 59 18.58 -11.30 10.49
C GLN A 59 19.33 -11.50 11.79
N GLN A 60 19.73 -10.41 12.46
CA GLN A 60 20.39 -10.47 13.75
C GLN A 60 19.50 -11.10 14.81
N ALA A 61 18.26 -10.65 14.94
CA ALA A 61 17.29 -11.20 15.87
C ALA A 61 17.06 -12.71 15.63
N LEU A 62 17.01 -13.14 14.36
CA LEU A 62 16.90 -14.56 14.02
C LEU A 62 18.12 -15.37 14.45
N GLN A 63 19.34 -14.82 14.37
CA GLN A 63 20.55 -15.49 14.84
C GLN A 63 20.59 -15.60 16.36
N GLN A 64 20.30 -14.51 17.08
CA GLN A 64 20.17 -14.50 18.55
C GLN A 64 19.15 -15.53 19.03
N ALA A 65 18.02 -15.57 18.32
CA ALA A 65 16.97 -16.53 18.54
C ALA A 65 17.49 -17.98 18.37
N LYS A 66 18.24 -18.26 17.30
CA LYS A 66 18.83 -19.60 17.07
C LYS A 66 19.91 -19.96 18.09
N SER A 67 20.69 -18.99 18.59
CA SER A 67 21.73 -19.22 19.59
C SER A 67 21.19 -19.34 21.02
N GLY A 68 19.88 -19.18 21.22
CA GLY A 68 19.25 -19.23 22.55
C GLY A 68 19.38 -17.93 23.33
N ASP A 69 19.87 -16.87 22.70
CA ASP A 69 19.92 -15.52 23.25
C ASP A 69 18.53 -14.88 23.11
N ARG A 70 17.63 -15.27 24.02
CA ARG A 70 16.22 -14.85 24.07
C ARG A 70 15.80 -14.67 25.53
N ILE A 71 14.87 -13.75 25.76
CA ILE A 71 14.21 -13.58 27.04
C ILE A 71 12.89 -14.39 27.00
N PRO A 72 12.60 -15.23 28.02
CA PRO A 72 11.30 -15.87 28.17
C PRO A 72 10.18 -14.85 28.25
N LEU A 73 9.03 -15.16 27.64
CA LEU A 73 7.88 -14.26 27.59
C LEU A 73 7.38 -13.86 29.00
N SER A 74 7.52 -14.75 29.99
CA SER A 74 7.20 -14.46 31.40
C SER A 74 8.10 -13.40 32.02
N GLU A 75 9.36 -13.30 31.59
CA GLU A 75 10.37 -12.37 32.12
C GLU A 75 10.43 -11.06 31.29
N MET A 76 9.70 -10.99 30.18
CA MET A 76 9.66 -9.80 29.30
C MET A 76 9.10 -8.57 30.02
N TRP A 77 8.27 -8.77 31.05
CA TRP A 77 7.62 -7.73 31.84
C TRP A 77 8.44 -7.29 33.06
N ASP A 78 9.44 -8.07 33.49
CA ASP A 78 10.25 -7.80 34.70
C ASP A 78 11.22 -6.61 34.54
N GLY A 79 11.43 -6.11 33.32
CA GLY A 79 12.31 -4.97 33.01
C GLY A 79 11.58 -3.75 32.45
N THR A 80 10.25 -3.80 32.34
CA THR A 80 9.42 -2.65 31.94
C THR A 80 8.73 -2.09 33.18
N ASP A 81 9.50 -1.50 34.09
CA ASP A 81 8.93 -0.59 35.08
C ASP A 81 8.29 0.58 34.31
N LEU A 82 6.96 0.62 34.33
CA LEU A 82 6.18 1.77 33.91
C LEU A 82 6.27 2.81 35.04
N GLU A 83 7.34 3.61 35.06
CA GLU A 83 7.39 4.86 35.84
C GLU A 83 6.59 5.98 35.16
#